data_AF-A0A0S7ZTG2-F1
#
_entry.id   AF-A0A0S7ZTG2-F1
#
_cell.length_a   1.000
_cell.length_b   1.000
_cell.length_c   1.000
_cell.angle_alpha   90.00
_cell.angle_beta   90.00
_cell.angle_gamma   90.00
#
_symmetry.space_group_name_H-M   'P 1'
#
loop_
_entity.id
_entity.type
_entity.pdbx_description
1 polymer ?
#
loop_
_entity_poly.entity_id
_entity_poly.type
_entity_poly.pdbx_seq_one_letter_code
_entity_poly.pdbx_strand_id
1 'polypeptide(L)'
;AIAREELNDYLQIVREQAKTHNRPYKVELELLTDGSVRATWNRATGSSGFQQINSEQNQNLRQWVLENISKQQPVLDLYGGSANLSAQLASCAPHIDCVDLTDRKNNHHWPENISFHHSDVFTWVVNKANQPQRNAQPCSAIIDPPRGGMPEQLGQFIDSLQRLNVTEVIAVGCKTDTWTRDLAGFVNKGWRLEQVAVFDFFPHTPHVESAALLRR
;
A
#
# COMPACT_ATOMS: atom_id res chain seq x y z
N ALA A 1 5.77 22.98 -11.42
CA ALA A 1 5.31 21.74 -12.08
C ALA A 1 4.88 20.75 -10.99
N ILE A 2 3.80 19.99 -11.21
CA ILE A 2 3.17 19.14 -10.17
C ILE A 2 3.71 17.70 -10.22
N ALA A 3 4.37 17.31 -11.31
CA ALA A 3 4.99 15.99 -11.51
C ALA A 3 6.43 16.13 -12.06
N ARG A 4 7.15 15.00 -12.18
CA ARG A 4 8.47 14.91 -12.82
C ARG A 4 8.43 15.44 -14.27
N GLU A 5 9.56 15.97 -14.75
CA GLU A 5 9.67 16.69 -16.03
C GLU A 5 9.17 15.84 -17.21
N GLU A 6 9.56 14.56 -17.23
CA GLU A 6 9.18 13.59 -18.25
C GLU A 6 7.65 13.43 -18.36
N LEU A 7 6.95 13.42 -17.23
CA LEU A 7 5.49 13.31 -17.19
C LEU A 7 4.82 14.60 -17.68
N ASN A 8 5.40 15.77 -17.39
CA ASN A 8 4.86 17.05 -17.85
C ASN A 8 4.97 17.18 -19.37
N ASP A 9 6.12 16.79 -19.94
CA ASP A 9 6.36 16.82 -21.38
C ASP A 9 5.41 15.87 -22.10
N TYR A 10 5.27 14.65 -21.58
CA TYR A 10 4.38 13.65 -22.17
C TYR A 10 2.90 14.04 -22.08
N LEU A 11 2.52 14.88 -21.11
CA LEU A 11 1.14 15.37 -20.99
C LEU A 11 0.67 16.13 -22.24
N GLN A 12 1.57 16.83 -22.94
CA GLN A 12 1.21 17.52 -24.19
C GLN A 12 0.81 16.51 -25.28
N ILE A 13 1.58 15.43 -25.42
CA ILE A 13 1.31 14.34 -26.38
C ILE A 13 -0.04 13.70 -26.07
N VAL A 14 -0.30 13.43 -24.78
CA VAL A 14 -1.54 12.82 -24.31
C VAL A 14 -2.74 13.71 -24.61
N ARG A 15 -2.63 15.04 -24.44
CA ARG A 15 -3.70 15.99 -24.77
C ARG A 15 -4.09 15.95 -26.24
N GLU A 16 -3.12 15.81 -27.14
CA GLU A 16 -3.40 15.67 -28.58
C GLU A 16 -4.06 14.32 -28.88
N GLN A 17 -3.57 13.22 -28.31
CA GLN A 17 -4.20 11.90 -28.43
C GLN A 17 -5.63 11.88 -27.85
N ALA A 18 -5.90 12.66 -26.80
CA ALA A 18 -7.20 12.73 -26.16
C ALA A 18 -8.29 13.33 -27.07
N LYS A 19 -7.91 14.08 -28.11
CA LYS A 19 -8.86 14.66 -29.08
C LYS A 19 -9.51 13.59 -29.96
N THR A 20 -8.86 12.44 -30.14
CA THR A 20 -9.35 11.33 -30.95
C THR A 20 -10.12 10.27 -30.15
N HIS A 21 -10.22 10.44 -28.82
CA HIS A 21 -10.91 9.51 -27.93
C HIS A 21 -12.34 9.94 -27.60
N ASN A 22 -13.27 8.97 -27.63
CA ASN A 22 -14.65 9.18 -27.19
C ASN A 22 -14.70 9.45 -25.68
N ARG A 23 -15.51 10.43 -25.26
CA ARG A 23 -15.71 10.80 -23.85
C ARG A 23 -16.87 10.01 -23.22
N PRO A 24 -16.82 9.69 -21.91
CA PRO A 24 -15.72 9.96 -20.99
C PRO A 24 -14.55 9.00 -21.24
N TYR A 25 -13.32 9.50 -21.14
CA TYR A 25 -12.12 8.69 -21.16
C TYR A 25 -11.30 8.92 -19.89
N LYS A 26 -10.48 7.93 -19.57
CA LYS A 26 -9.48 8.00 -18.51
C LYS A 26 -8.12 7.66 -19.12
N VAL A 27 -7.09 8.39 -18.71
CA VAL A 27 -5.69 8.08 -19.05
C VAL A 27 -4.85 8.06 -17.79
N GLU A 28 -3.98 7.06 -17.67
CA GLU A 28 -2.95 6.98 -16.63
C GLU A 28 -1.58 7.10 -17.28
N LEU A 29 -0.74 7.97 -16.73
CA LEU A 29 0.65 8.14 -17.16
C LEU A 29 1.56 7.49 -16.13
N GLU A 30 2.44 6.61 -16.59
CA GLU A 30 3.39 5.86 -15.78
C GLU A 30 4.81 6.21 -16.24
N LEU A 31 5.68 6.63 -15.32
CA LEU A 31 7.11 6.77 -15.58
C LEU A 31 7.79 5.43 -15.32
N LEU A 32 8.39 4.85 -16.36
CA LEU A 32 9.11 3.58 -16.28
C LEU A 32 10.52 3.79 -15.75
N THR A 33 11.16 2.71 -15.28
CA THR A 33 12.51 2.74 -14.70
C THR A 33 13.60 3.17 -15.67
N ASP A 34 13.35 3.08 -16.98
CA ASP A 34 14.25 3.56 -18.03
C ASP A 34 14.04 5.04 -18.37
N GLY A 35 13.16 5.74 -17.63
CA GLY A 35 12.82 7.14 -17.84
C GLY A 35 11.76 7.38 -18.92
N SER A 36 11.27 6.34 -19.59
CA SER A 36 10.20 6.49 -20.59
C SER A 36 8.83 6.61 -19.94
N VAL A 37 7.89 7.29 -20.62
CA VAL A 37 6.52 7.45 -20.13
C VAL A 37 5.56 6.57 -20.92
N ARG A 38 4.71 5.83 -20.23
CA ARG A 38 3.62 5.03 -20.80
C ARG A 38 2.27 5.67 -20.51
N ALA A 39 1.43 5.80 -21.53
CA ALA A 39 0.02 6.15 -21.36
C ALA A 39 -0.88 4.92 -21.48
N THR A 40 -1.75 4.73 -20.49
CA THR A 40 -2.74 3.66 -20.46
C THR A 40 -4.14 4.24 -20.50
N TRP A 41 -4.89 3.97 -21.56
CA TRP A 41 -6.24 4.50 -21.77
C TRP A 41 -7.31 3.51 -21.32
N ASN A 42 -8.33 4.02 -20.61
CA ASN A 42 -9.56 3.31 -20.22
C ASN A 42 -9.36 1.95 -19.52
N ARG A 43 -8.25 1.78 -18.78
CA ARG A 43 -8.04 0.63 -17.88
C ARG A 43 -8.41 0.94 -16.44
N ALA A 44 -8.61 -0.12 -15.64
CA ALA A 44 -8.73 -0.03 -14.19
C ALA A 44 -7.51 0.68 -13.59
N THR A 45 -7.71 1.40 -12.48
CA THR A 45 -6.67 2.24 -11.87
C THR A 45 -5.51 1.42 -11.35
N GLY A 46 -4.28 1.81 -11.71
CA GLY A 46 -3.08 1.10 -11.27
C GLY A 46 -2.84 -0.21 -12.01
N SER A 47 -3.44 -0.42 -13.19
CA SER A 47 -3.31 -1.67 -13.97
C SER A 47 -1.87 -2.03 -14.39
N SER A 48 -0.91 -1.10 -14.24
CA SER A 48 0.52 -1.34 -14.51
C SER A 48 1.38 -1.39 -13.23
N GLY A 49 0.75 -1.25 -12.05
CA GLY A 49 1.42 -1.08 -10.76
C GLY A 49 1.35 0.37 -10.28
N PHE A 50 1.20 0.55 -8.97
CA PHE A 50 1.23 1.87 -8.33
C PHE A 50 2.64 2.17 -7.82
N GLN A 51 3.07 3.43 -7.99
CA GLN A 51 4.26 3.97 -7.37
C GLN A 51 3.96 5.35 -6.80
N GLN A 52 4.58 5.66 -5.68
CA GLN A 52 4.46 6.95 -5.03
C GLN A 52 5.11 8.06 -5.87
N ILE A 53 4.36 9.14 -6.12
CA ILE A 53 4.79 10.21 -7.04
C ILE A 53 5.96 11.05 -6.47
N ASN A 54 5.98 11.21 -5.15
CA ASN A 54 7.00 11.97 -4.43
C ASN A 54 8.00 11.00 -3.79
N SER A 55 9.15 10.81 -4.45
CA SER A 55 10.16 9.84 -4.01
C SER A 55 10.82 10.20 -2.69
N GLU A 56 11.00 11.49 -2.39
CA GLU A 56 11.56 11.97 -1.12
C GLU A 56 10.61 11.67 0.04
N GLN A 57 9.32 11.99 -0.13
CA GLN A 57 8.31 11.69 0.89
C GLN A 57 8.07 10.19 1.04
N ASN A 58 8.15 9.42 -0.06
CA ASN A 58 8.15 7.96 0.02
C ASN A 58 9.33 7.42 0.82
N GLN A 59 10.51 8.01 0.69
CA GLN A 59 11.67 7.64 1.50
C GLN A 59 11.44 7.96 2.98
N ASN A 60 10.84 9.11 3.30
CA ASN A 60 10.48 9.47 4.67
C ASN A 60 9.44 8.51 5.25
N LEU A 61 8.40 8.16 4.48
CA LEU A 61 7.40 7.17 4.89
C LEU A 61 8.04 5.81 5.14
N ARG A 62 8.87 5.33 4.21
CA ARG A 62 9.61 4.07 4.37
C ARG A 62 10.49 4.09 5.62
N GLN A 63 11.22 5.18 5.87
CA GLN A 63 12.04 5.32 7.06
C GLN A 63 11.19 5.28 8.33
N TRP A 64 10.06 5.99 8.36
CA TRP A 64 9.14 5.98 9.48
C TRP A 64 8.58 4.58 9.75
N VAL A 65 8.23 3.81 8.71
CA VAL A 65 7.82 2.40 8.85
C VAL A 65 8.92 1.58 9.51
N LEU A 66 10.15 1.68 9.01
CA LEU A 66 11.31 0.94 9.51
C LEU A 66 11.65 1.27 10.98
N GLU A 67 11.40 2.49 11.42
CA GLU A 67 11.65 2.94 12.79
C GLU A 67 10.59 2.47 13.78
N ASN A 68 9.35 2.27 13.32
CA ASN A 68 8.20 2.03 14.19
C ASN A 68 7.70 0.59 14.22
N ILE A 69 8.01 -0.20 13.18
CA ILE A 69 7.64 -1.62 13.11
C ILE A 69 8.69 -2.51 13.80
N SER A 70 8.23 -3.60 14.39
CA SER A 70 9.04 -4.70 14.90
C SER A 70 9.78 -5.39 13.76
N LYS A 71 11.11 -5.40 13.88
CA LYS A 71 12.00 -5.93 12.85
C LYS A 71 12.18 -7.45 12.92
N GLN A 72 11.75 -8.08 14.02
CA GLN A 72 12.02 -9.49 14.31
C GLN A 72 10.77 -10.38 14.15
N GLN A 73 9.65 -9.79 13.74
CA GLN A 73 8.39 -10.49 13.50
C GLN A 73 8.17 -10.71 12.00
N PRO A 74 7.46 -11.78 11.59
CA PRO A 74 6.93 -11.88 10.24
C PRO A 74 6.04 -10.68 9.92
N VAL A 75 6.07 -10.22 8.67
CA VAL A 75 5.32 -9.04 8.22
C VAL A 75 4.28 -9.43 7.18
N LEU A 76 3.05 -8.96 7.37
CA LEU A 76 1.99 -8.99 6.37
C LEU A 76 1.95 -7.63 5.67
N ASP A 77 2.39 -7.55 4.42
CA ASP A 77 2.32 -6.33 3.60
C ASP A 77 1.05 -6.36 2.75
N LEU A 78 -0.02 -5.78 3.28
CA LEU A 78 -1.37 -5.83 2.72
C LEU A 78 -1.59 -4.60 1.84
N TYR A 79 -1.97 -4.84 0.57
CA TYR A 79 -1.93 -3.83 -0.51
C TYR A 79 -0.49 -3.40 -0.84
N GLY A 80 0.47 -4.32 -0.69
CA GLY A 80 1.89 -4.00 -0.79
C GLY A 80 2.38 -3.69 -2.21
N GLY A 81 1.60 -4.00 -3.24
CA GLY A 81 1.97 -3.83 -4.65
C GLY A 81 3.35 -4.40 -5.00
N SER A 82 4.35 -3.51 -5.09
CA SER A 82 5.74 -3.87 -5.35
C SER A 82 6.58 -4.14 -4.08
N ALA A 83 5.96 -4.34 -2.91
CA ALA A 83 6.61 -4.39 -1.59
C ALA A 83 7.35 -3.09 -1.23
N ASN A 84 6.81 -1.93 -1.63
CA ASN A 84 7.47 -0.63 -1.45
C ASN A 84 7.87 -0.36 0.00
N LEU A 85 6.95 -0.59 0.94
CA LEU A 85 7.14 -0.30 2.37
C LEU A 85 7.84 -1.45 3.11
N SER A 86 7.63 -2.69 2.68
CA SER A 86 8.13 -3.88 3.37
C SER A 86 9.49 -4.37 2.87
N ALA A 87 9.90 -4.10 1.62
CA ALA A 87 11.13 -4.68 1.04
C ALA A 87 12.40 -4.37 1.84
N GLN A 88 12.48 -3.21 2.50
CA GLN A 88 13.60 -2.84 3.38
C GLN A 88 13.70 -3.73 4.63
N LEU A 89 12.56 -4.29 5.08
CA LEU A 89 12.49 -5.18 6.23
C LEU A 89 13.00 -6.58 5.90
N ALA A 90 13.19 -6.93 4.62
CA ALA A 90 13.67 -8.26 4.22
C ALA A 90 15.06 -8.60 4.81
N SER A 91 15.85 -7.60 5.19
CA SER A 91 17.14 -7.78 5.86
C SER A 91 17.03 -8.23 7.32
N CYS A 92 15.88 -8.06 7.97
CA CYS A 92 15.70 -8.32 9.40
C CYS A 92 14.47 -9.16 9.74
N ALA A 93 13.38 -9.04 8.98
CA ALA A 93 12.15 -9.79 9.18
C ALA A 93 12.36 -11.26 8.80
N PRO A 94 11.85 -12.23 9.59
CA PRO A 94 11.94 -13.64 9.25
C PRO A 94 11.28 -13.99 7.91
N HIS A 95 10.14 -13.38 7.62
CA HIS A 95 9.35 -13.60 6.41
C HIS A 95 8.42 -12.42 6.15
N ILE A 96 8.15 -12.14 4.88
CA ILE A 96 7.22 -11.10 4.44
C ILE A 96 6.22 -11.72 3.46
N ASP A 97 4.93 -11.62 3.77
CA ASP A 97 3.85 -11.94 2.84
C ASP A 97 3.28 -10.65 2.26
N CYS A 98 3.60 -10.37 1.00
CA CYS A 98 3.08 -9.22 0.26
C CYS A 98 1.86 -9.63 -0.56
N VAL A 99 0.70 -9.04 -0.26
CA VAL A 99 -0.60 -9.39 -0.84
C VAL A 99 -1.15 -8.21 -1.62
N ASP A 100 -1.42 -8.43 -2.91
CA ASP A 100 -1.95 -7.39 -3.80
C ASP A 100 -2.69 -8.00 -5.00
N LEU A 101 -3.46 -7.19 -5.72
CA LEU A 101 -4.10 -7.56 -6.99
C LEU A 101 -3.21 -7.29 -8.22
N THR A 102 -2.02 -6.72 -8.01
CA THR A 102 -1.09 -6.39 -9.08
C THR A 102 -0.33 -7.64 -9.53
N ASP A 103 -0.47 -8.02 -10.80
CA ASP A 103 0.40 -9.00 -11.43
C ASP A 103 1.82 -8.46 -11.54
N ARG A 104 2.74 -9.02 -10.76
CA ARG A 104 4.15 -8.64 -10.84
C ARG A 104 4.77 -9.24 -12.10
N LYS A 105 5.29 -8.39 -12.98
CA LYS A 105 6.14 -8.85 -14.08
C LYS A 105 7.49 -9.28 -13.49
N ASN A 106 7.81 -10.56 -13.62
CA ASN A 106 8.89 -11.33 -12.98
C ASN A 106 10.35 -10.89 -13.25
N ASN A 107 10.61 -9.64 -13.61
CA ASN A 107 11.95 -9.21 -14.03
C ASN A 107 12.83 -8.66 -12.90
N HIS A 108 12.40 -8.74 -11.64
CA HIS A 108 13.18 -8.32 -10.47
C HIS A 108 13.55 -9.52 -9.61
N HIS A 109 14.81 -9.61 -9.17
CA HIS A 109 15.22 -10.52 -8.11
C HIS A 109 14.76 -9.94 -6.77
N TRP A 110 13.89 -10.68 -6.08
CA TRP A 110 13.44 -10.34 -4.73
C TRP A 110 14.18 -11.19 -3.70
N PRO A 111 14.38 -10.67 -2.48
CA PRO A 111 14.86 -11.49 -1.37
C PRO A 111 13.97 -12.73 -1.19
N GLU A 112 14.59 -13.88 -0.92
CA GLU A 112 13.89 -15.18 -0.85
C GLU A 112 12.83 -15.24 0.26
N ASN A 113 12.95 -14.39 1.28
CA ASN A 113 12.00 -14.29 2.39
C ASN A 113 10.80 -13.37 2.11
N ILE A 114 10.62 -12.90 0.86
CA ILE A 114 9.40 -12.20 0.45
C ILE A 114 8.56 -13.09 -0.47
N SER A 115 7.38 -13.47 0.02
CA SER A 115 6.37 -14.17 -0.78
C SER A 115 5.31 -13.20 -1.29
N PHE A 116 5.04 -13.27 -2.59
CA PHE A 116 4.01 -12.45 -3.24
C PHE A 116 2.76 -13.29 -3.49
N HIS A 117 1.61 -12.73 -3.13
CA HIS A 117 0.31 -13.38 -3.24
C HIS A 117 -0.59 -12.50 -4.12
N HIS A 118 -0.90 -12.97 -5.33
CA HIS A 118 -1.89 -12.31 -6.19
C HIS A 118 -3.29 -12.66 -5.68
N SER A 119 -3.86 -11.79 -4.84
CA SER A 119 -5.15 -12.01 -4.20
C SER A 119 -5.77 -10.71 -3.69
N ASP A 120 -7.08 -10.70 -3.58
CA ASP A 120 -7.78 -9.69 -2.79
C ASP A 120 -7.37 -9.79 -1.31
N VAL A 121 -6.99 -8.67 -0.71
CA VAL A 121 -6.43 -8.61 0.66
C VAL A 121 -7.43 -9.15 1.69
N PHE A 122 -8.71 -8.78 1.57
CA PHE A 122 -9.72 -9.26 2.52
C PHE A 122 -9.85 -10.78 2.46
N THR A 123 -10.00 -11.31 1.24
CA THR A 123 -10.13 -12.73 0.97
C THR A 123 -8.92 -13.51 1.47
N TRP A 124 -7.71 -13.03 1.19
CA TRP A 124 -6.47 -13.67 1.63
C TRP A 124 -6.35 -13.70 3.15
N VAL A 125 -6.60 -12.57 3.83
CA VAL A 125 -6.51 -12.47 5.29
C VAL A 125 -7.52 -13.38 5.97
N VAL A 126 -8.79 -13.39 5.51
CA VAL A 126 -9.84 -14.25 6.07
C VAL A 126 -9.50 -15.73 5.87
N ASN A 127 -9.06 -16.11 4.66
CA ASN A 127 -8.71 -17.50 4.37
C ASN A 127 -7.51 -17.96 5.20
N LYS A 128 -6.46 -17.13 5.32
CA LYS A 128 -5.29 -17.45 6.13
C LYS A 128 -5.65 -17.57 7.62
N ALA A 129 -6.53 -16.70 8.11
CA ALA A 129 -7.01 -16.73 9.50
C ALA A 129 -7.89 -17.95 9.82
N ASN A 130 -8.53 -18.55 8.81
CA ASN A 130 -9.36 -19.75 8.97
C ASN A 130 -8.56 -21.07 8.88
N GLN A 131 -7.29 -21.01 8.47
CA GLN A 131 -6.44 -22.19 8.48
C GLN A 131 -6.05 -22.58 9.92
N PRO A 132 -5.82 -23.87 10.23
CA PRO A 132 -5.39 -24.30 11.56
C PRO A 132 -4.04 -23.67 11.94
N GLN A 133 -4.08 -22.62 12.76
CA GLN A 133 -2.88 -21.95 13.27
C GLN A 133 -2.40 -22.64 14.55
N ARG A 134 -1.51 -23.64 14.45
CA ARG A 134 -0.83 -24.17 15.65
C ARG A 134 0.23 -23.17 16.10
N ASN A 135 0.02 -22.55 17.25
CA ASN A 135 0.96 -21.60 17.86
C ASN A 135 1.36 -20.44 16.91
N ALA A 136 0.38 -19.69 16.41
CA ALA A 136 0.65 -18.49 15.61
C ALA A 136 1.62 -17.56 16.35
N GLN A 137 2.82 -17.39 15.80
CA GLN A 137 3.80 -16.45 16.32
C GLN A 137 3.29 -15.01 16.13
N PRO A 138 3.65 -14.07 17.01
CA PRO A 138 3.35 -12.65 16.79
C PRO A 138 3.85 -12.17 15.43
N CYS A 139 3.00 -11.45 14.71
CA CYS A 139 3.35 -10.81 13.45
C CYS A 139 2.94 -9.34 13.42
N SER A 140 3.49 -8.62 12.45
CA SER A 140 3.20 -7.22 12.16
C SER A 140 2.43 -7.12 10.85
N ALA A 141 1.56 -6.11 10.69
CA ALA A 141 0.97 -5.80 9.38
C ALA A 141 1.28 -4.37 8.95
N ILE A 142 1.55 -4.19 7.67
CA ILE A 142 1.54 -2.90 6.97
C ILE A 142 0.31 -2.92 6.08
N ILE A 143 -0.53 -1.88 6.14
CA ILE A 143 -1.77 -1.80 5.37
C ILE A 143 -1.80 -0.45 4.66
N ASP A 144 -1.62 -0.46 3.34
CA ASP A 144 -1.62 0.74 2.47
C ASP A 144 -2.76 0.66 1.43
N PRO A 145 -4.03 0.78 1.86
CA PRO A 145 -5.18 0.53 1.01
C PRO A 145 -5.37 1.65 -0.04
N PRO A 146 -6.14 1.39 -1.11
CA PRO A 146 -6.55 2.43 -2.05
C PRO A 146 -7.40 3.52 -1.36
N ARG A 147 -7.72 4.61 -2.08
CA ARG A 147 -8.47 5.77 -1.53
C ARG A 147 -9.83 5.44 -0.87
N GLY A 148 -10.40 4.26 -1.16
CA GLY A 148 -11.63 3.77 -0.51
C GLY A 148 -11.42 3.31 0.94
N GLY A 149 -10.17 3.19 1.39
CA GLY A 149 -9.79 2.64 2.67
C GLY A 149 -9.82 1.12 2.67
N MET A 150 -9.81 0.56 3.88
CA MET A 150 -9.89 -0.88 4.14
C MET A 150 -11.26 -1.47 3.76
N PRO A 151 -11.38 -2.81 3.69
CA PRO A 151 -12.61 -3.48 3.26
C PRO A 151 -13.86 -3.06 4.05
N GLU A 152 -15.02 -3.07 3.38
CA GLU A 152 -16.30 -2.71 4.02
C GLU A 152 -16.61 -3.58 5.24
N GLN A 153 -16.24 -4.87 5.20
CA GLN A 153 -16.33 -5.81 6.30
C GLN A 153 -15.17 -5.62 7.32
N LEU A 154 -14.87 -4.36 7.67
CA LEU A 154 -13.73 -3.96 8.51
C LEU A 154 -13.65 -4.75 9.83
N GLY A 155 -14.78 -4.96 10.50
CA GLY A 155 -14.81 -5.74 11.74
C GLY A 155 -14.28 -7.16 11.58
N GLN A 156 -14.70 -7.86 10.52
CA GLN A 156 -14.24 -9.21 10.20
C GLN A 156 -12.77 -9.23 9.75
N PHE A 157 -12.35 -8.18 9.05
CA PHE A 157 -10.95 -8.00 8.65
C PHE A 157 -10.05 -7.88 9.88
N ILE A 158 -10.40 -7.00 10.83
CA ILE A 158 -9.65 -6.83 12.08
C ILE A 158 -9.67 -8.12 12.93
N ASP A 159 -10.81 -8.79 13.05
CA ASP A 159 -10.90 -10.05 13.79
C ASP A 159 -10.01 -11.14 13.17
N SER A 160 -9.87 -11.15 11.84
CA SER A 160 -8.98 -12.07 11.13
C SER A 160 -7.51 -11.74 11.40
N LEU A 161 -7.12 -10.47 11.42
CA LEU A 161 -5.77 -10.05 11.82
C LEU A 161 -5.45 -10.47 13.26
N GLN A 162 -6.40 -10.32 14.18
CA GLN A 162 -6.24 -10.77 15.57
C GLN A 162 -6.08 -12.30 15.68
N ARG A 163 -6.83 -13.08 14.88
CA ARG A 163 -6.66 -14.55 14.80
C ARG A 163 -5.31 -14.98 14.23
N LEU A 164 -4.73 -14.17 13.33
CA LEU A 164 -3.37 -14.35 12.82
C LEU A 164 -2.28 -13.94 13.82
N ASN A 165 -2.67 -13.51 15.03
CA ASN A 165 -1.76 -12.99 16.04
C ASN A 165 -0.97 -11.75 15.56
N VAL A 166 -1.61 -10.89 14.77
CA VAL A 166 -1.05 -9.56 14.47
C VAL A 166 -1.06 -8.73 15.76
N THR A 167 0.11 -8.25 16.17
CA THR A 167 0.28 -7.48 17.43
C THR A 167 0.50 -6.00 17.20
N GLU A 168 0.90 -5.62 15.99
CA GLU A 168 1.08 -4.24 15.57
C GLU A 168 0.65 -4.06 14.11
N VAL A 169 0.07 -2.90 13.83
CA VAL A 169 -0.38 -2.51 12.50
C VAL A 169 0.13 -1.12 12.19
N ILE A 170 0.84 -0.99 11.07
CA ILE A 170 1.04 0.29 10.42
C ILE A 170 -0.07 0.48 9.39
N ALA A 171 -0.94 1.45 9.62
CA ALA A 171 -2.03 1.81 8.71
C ALA A 171 -1.69 3.10 7.98
N VAL A 172 -1.52 3.03 6.67
CA VAL A 172 -1.27 4.17 5.77
C VAL A 172 -2.59 4.63 5.16
N GLY A 173 -2.72 5.92 4.84
CA GLY A 173 -3.92 6.45 4.22
C GLY A 173 -3.74 7.83 3.60
N CYS A 174 -4.19 7.94 2.36
CA CYS A 174 -4.16 9.17 1.55
C CYS A 174 -5.47 9.98 1.56
N LYS A 175 -6.52 9.45 2.22
CA LYS A 175 -7.84 10.10 2.38
C LYS A 175 -8.25 10.07 3.85
N THR A 176 -8.29 11.25 4.47
CA THR A 176 -8.54 11.42 5.90
C THR A 176 -9.87 10.81 6.36
N ASP A 177 -10.96 10.95 5.59
CA ASP A 177 -12.28 10.45 6.00
C ASP A 177 -12.32 8.92 6.17
N THR A 178 -11.83 8.20 5.15
CA THR A 178 -11.83 6.73 5.15
C THR A 178 -10.79 6.20 6.12
N TRP A 179 -9.63 6.84 6.21
CA TRP A 179 -8.58 6.44 7.15
C TRP A 179 -9.03 6.61 8.61
N THR A 180 -9.71 7.71 8.95
CA THR A 180 -10.24 7.94 10.30
C THR A 180 -11.31 6.91 10.66
N ARG A 181 -12.23 6.58 9.72
CA ARG A 181 -13.19 5.48 9.89
C ARG A 181 -12.48 4.17 10.19
N ASP A 182 -11.42 3.86 9.45
CA ASP A 182 -10.70 2.60 9.58
C ASP A 182 -9.99 2.51 10.93
N LEU A 183 -9.26 3.58 11.33
CA LEU A 183 -8.61 3.67 12.64
C LEU A 183 -9.63 3.56 13.79
N ALA A 184 -10.79 4.19 13.67
CA ALA A 184 -11.86 4.05 14.66
C ALA A 184 -12.34 2.60 14.78
N GLY A 185 -12.41 1.85 13.69
CA GLY A 185 -12.70 0.42 13.69
C GLY A 185 -11.67 -0.39 14.50
N PHE A 186 -10.38 -0.11 14.33
CA PHE A 186 -9.32 -0.73 15.13
C PHE A 186 -9.45 -0.41 16.62
N VAL A 187 -9.64 0.86 16.96
CA VAL A 187 -9.80 1.30 18.36
C VAL A 187 -11.00 0.63 19.02
N ASN A 188 -12.14 0.55 18.32
CA ASN A 188 -13.34 -0.15 18.80
C ASN A 188 -13.13 -1.66 19.01
N LYS A 189 -12.12 -2.25 18.35
CA LYS A 189 -11.70 -3.65 18.49
C LYS A 189 -10.56 -3.84 19.50
N GLY A 190 -10.24 -2.82 20.29
CA GLY A 190 -9.28 -2.88 21.39
C GLY A 190 -7.83 -2.60 21.03
N TRP A 191 -7.56 -2.10 19.82
CA TRP A 191 -6.23 -1.61 19.46
C TRP A 191 -6.00 -0.20 20.03
N ARG A 192 -4.76 0.11 20.39
CA ARG A 192 -4.34 1.45 20.79
C ARG A 192 -3.61 2.13 19.64
N LEU A 193 -4.01 3.35 19.32
CA LEU A 193 -3.26 4.25 18.46
C LEU A 193 -2.08 4.82 19.25
N GLU A 194 -0.85 4.45 18.91
CA GLU A 194 0.35 4.86 19.65
C GLU A 194 1.06 6.03 19.00
N GLN A 195 1.11 6.08 17.68
CA GLN A 195 1.75 7.16 16.93
C GLN A 195 1.03 7.47 15.63
N VAL A 196 1.13 8.72 15.20
CA VAL A 196 0.66 9.20 13.90
C VAL A 196 1.75 10.07 13.29
N ALA A 197 2.00 9.89 11.99
CA ALA A 197 2.81 10.76 11.18
C ALA A 197 2.03 11.22 9.95
N VAL A 198 2.36 12.41 9.48
CA VAL A 198 1.77 13.04 8.30
C VAL A 198 2.90 13.41 7.34
N PHE A 199 2.69 13.13 6.05
CA PHE A 199 3.67 13.34 5.00
C PHE A 199 3.04 14.16 3.87
N ASP A 200 3.74 15.22 3.45
CA ASP A 200 3.27 16.10 2.39
C ASP A 200 3.68 15.56 1.01
N PHE A 201 3.05 14.46 0.59
CA PHE A 201 3.28 13.86 -0.72
C PHE A 201 2.85 14.79 -1.87
N PHE A 202 1.92 15.71 -1.61
CA PHE A 202 1.30 16.57 -2.61
C PHE A 202 1.26 18.05 -2.19
N PRO A 203 2.43 18.72 -2.14
CA PRO A 203 2.51 20.12 -1.74
C PRO A 203 1.57 21.00 -2.58
N HIS A 204 0.96 21.99 -1.92
CA HIS A 204 -0.03 22.90 -2.52
C HIS A 204 -1.35 22.23 -2.95
N THR A 205 -1.64 21.03 -2.46
CA THR A 205 -2.95 20.38 -2.63
C THR A 205 -3.57 20.09 -1.25
N PRO A 206 -4.89 19.81 -1.17
CA PRO A 206 -5.51 19.37 0.07
C PRO A 206 -5.22 17.89 0.39
N HIS A 207 -4.44 17.17 -0.43
CA HIS A 207 -4.15 15.76 -0.21
C HIS A 207 -3.05 15.59 0.83
N VAL A 208 -3.27 14.67 1.74
CA VAL A 208 -2.39 14.40 2.86
C VAL A 208 -2.20 12.89 2.96
N GLU A 209 -0.94 12.46 3.00
CA GLU A 209 -0.60 11.07 3.29
C GLU A 209 -0.35 10.93 4.79
N SER A 210 -0.95 9.94 5.44
CA SER A 210 -0.83 9.73 6.88
C SER A 210 -0.46 8.28 7.18
N ALA A 211 0.29 8.05 8.25
CA ALA A 211 0.58 6.72 8.76
C ALA A 211 0.32 6.67 10.27
N ALA A 212 -0.20 5.55 10.74
CA ALA A 212 -0.52 5.32 12.15
C ALA A 212 0.07 4.00 12.61
N LEU A 213 0.67 4.00 13.79
CA LEU A 213 1.06 2.78 14.50
C LEU A 213 -0.05 2.43 15.49
N LEU A 214 -0.61 1.24 15.33
CA LEU A 214 -1.58 0.63 16.24
C LEU A 214 -0.94 -0.58 16.92
N ARG A 215 -1.17 -0.77 18.22
CA ARG A 215 -0.73 -1.97 18.96
C ARG A 215 -1.87 -2.58 19.77
N ARG A 216 -1.78 -3.89 20.03
CA ARG A 216 -2.72 -4.65 20.87
C ARG A 216 -2.03 -5.29 22.06
#